data_AF-A0A7C7KWN6-F1
#
_entry.id   AF-A0A7C7KWN6-F1
#
_cell.length_a   1.000
_cell.length_b   1.000
_cell.length_c   1.000
_cell.angle_alpha   90.00
_cell.angle_beta   90.00
_cell.angle_gamma   90.00
#
_symmetry.space_group_name_H-M   'P 1'
#
loop_
_entity.id
_entity.type
_entity.pdbx_description
1 polymer ?
#
loop_
_entity_poly.entity_id
_entity_poly.type
_entity_poly.pdbx_seq_one_letter_code
_entity_poly.pdbx_strand_id
1 'polypeptide(L)'
;ERGIGTRLTQARVAVLRTSPETVIEDYARLMRLVDYTSALPKGHNTILKINISWHYFYPACSTTPWQLEGVIKTMLEDGYPPESLIAAQNRTVVVNPEVGAIANKHNPVLNKYGVRTIWLYKPDVEWIVYEPRHPMLVLDKIFPKGITIPKFFIGMNAIHLPAVKCVHGDTLVTLSDGRRVRIGEWVEEQLKHASIALIEDDGDVRIRTNSALIGMSLHGEVVSCNAMHIWRTPMRGKDVFRIRTKTGREVIVSSEHPFLTPKGWCRACELRVGDRIAIVRKLKVHGSSQPLPRLNERIIFPDVSKIELRGRREYDTNMQREICKEHLHDASVMEIAQCRKMRWQTVQLILNRYSIPTHRMRDWIRTPQRTSRDFWRWMGYVIAKGWIQPMNMTYRLWWEHSDPAVQKHFIKLTHKLFGLIPTKHWRQPNTLYVDSVQLCELLQKLGLRIPLSLDNKRVPELLFKCPDEEIAAFIEGYFDCNAGIGAKDGLHVVTESKQ
;
A
#
# COMPACT_ATOMS: atom_id res chain seq x y z
N GLU A 1 -10.21 35.63 -44.60
CA GLU A 1 -9.96 34.94 -43.31
C GLU A 1 -11.23 34.98 -42.46
N ARG A 2 -11.94 33.86 -42.31
CA ARG A 2 -12.99 33.69 -41.29
C ARG A 2 -12.65 32.42 -40.53
N GLY A 3 -12.17 32.59 -39.30
CA GLY A 3 -11.83 31.51 -38.39
C GLY A 3 -13.08 30.72 -38.03
N ILE A 4 -13.14 29.47 -38.48
CA ILE A 4 -14.12 28.49 -37.99
C ILE A 4 -13.65 28.10 -36.59
N GLY A 5 -14.24 28.76 -35.58
CA GLY A 5 -14.08 28.37 -34.19
C GLY A 5 -14.62 26.96 -34.00
N THR A 6 -13.73 25.99 -33.81
CA THR A 6 -14.07 24.65 -33.33
C THR A 6 -14.52 24.80 -31.88
N ARG A 7 -15.84 24.89 -31.66
CA ARG A 7 -16.42 24.64 -30.33
C ARG A 7 -15.98 23.23 -29.92
N LEU A 8 -15.15 23.13 -28.89
CA LEU A 8 -14.90 21.87 -28.19
C LEU A 8 -16.25 21.35 -27.68
N THR A 9 -16.78 20.33 -28.33
CA THR A 9 -17.99 19.64 -27.86
C THR A 9 -17.65 18.98 -26.53
N GLN A 10 -18.24 19.48 -25.44
CA GLN A 10 -18.14 18.82 -24.14
C GLN A 10 -18.71 17.40 -24.26
N ALA A 11 -17.99 16.43 -23.70
CA ALA A 11 -18.48 15.05 -23.66
C ALA A 11 -19.80 14.98 -22.88
N ARG A 12 -20.82 14.34 -23.46
CA ARG A 12 -22.10 14.08 -22.80
C ARG A 12 -22.03 12.76 -22.04
N VAL A 13 -22.43 12.78 -20.77
CA VAL A 13 -22.49 11.60 -19.90
C VAL A 13 -23.93 11.44 -19.42
N ALA A 14 -24.47 10.23 -19.51
CA ALA A 14 -25.75 9.88 -18.91
C ALA A 14 -25.55 8.68 -17.98
N VAL A 15 -26.35 8.64 -16.92
CA VAL A 15 -26.38 7.55 -15.96
C VAL A 15 -27.83 7.26 -15.60
N LEU A 16 -28.14 5.97 -15.42
CA LEU A 16 -29.51 5.52 -15.25
C LEU A 16 -29.54 4.34 -14.26
N ARG A 17 -30.47 4.37 -13.30
CA ARG A 17 -30.75 3.22 -12.44
C ARG A 17 -31.52 2.17 -13.23
N THR A 18 -31.11 0.92 -13.11
CA THR A 18 -31.67 -0.20 -13.88
C THR A 18 -32.00 -1.40 -12.99
N SER A 19 -32.84 -2.29 -13.51
CA SER A 19 -33.23 -3.57 -12.89
C SER A 19 -33.07 -4.71 -13.91
N PRO A 20 -32.93 -5.97 -13.48
CA PRO A 20 -32.86 -7.11 -14.41
C PRO A 20 -34.02 -7.13 -15.42
N GLU A 21 -35.20 -6.69 -15.02
CA GLU A 21 -36.43 -6.67 -15.83
C GLU A 21 -36.42 -5.58 -16.90
N THR A 22 -35.66 -4.50 -16.70
CA THR A 22 -35.67 -3.30 -17.56
C THR A 22 -34.31 -3.02 -18.22
N VAL A 23 -33.30 -3.86 -17.98
CA VAL A 23 -31.91 -3.56 -18.34
C VAL A 23 -31.71 -3.29 -19.84
N ILE A 24 -32.50 -3.91 -20.70
CA ILE A 24 -32.41 -3.72 -22.15
C ILE A 24 -33.00 -2.36 -22.55
N GLU A 25 -34.19 -2.02 -22.05
CA GLU A 25 -34.85 -0.74 -22.28
C GLU A 25 -34.05 0.42 -21.67
N ASP A 26 -33.42 0.17 -20.53
CA ASP A 26 -32.59 1.14 -19.83
C ASP A 26 -31.32 1.50 -20.61
N TYR A 27 -30.72 0.57 -21.36
CA TYR A 27 -29.67 0.89 -22.32
C TYR A 27 -30.16 1.82 -23.42
N ALA A 28 -31.37 1.60 -23.94
CA ALA A 28 -31.96 2.46 -24.96
C ALA A 28 -32.15 3.90 -24.44
N ARG A 29 -32.67 4.02 -23.21
CA ARG A 29 -32.80 5.31 -22.53
C ARG A 29 -31.44 5.97 -22.32
N LEU A 30 -30.45 5.22 -21.82
CA LEU A 30 -29.09 5.70 -21.57
C LEU A 30 -28.45 6.29 -22.84
N MET A 31 -28.56 5.58 -23.96
CA MET A 31 -28.00 6.01 -25.24
C MET A 31 -28.70 7.26 -25.78
N ARG A 32 -30.03 7.31 -25.73
CA ARG A 32 -30.80 8.48 -26.20
C ARG A 32 -30.59 9.72 -25.30
N LEU A 33 -30.34 9.54 -23.99
CA LEU A 33 -30.02 10.64 -23.07
C LEU A 33 -28.73 11.39 -23.45
N VAL A 34 -27.73 10.67 -23.95
CA VAL A 34 -26.50 11.30 -24.48
C VAL A 34 -26.63 11.75 -25.93
N ASP A 35 -27.81 11.58 -26.55
CA ASP A 35 -28.05 11.82 -27.98
C ASP A 35 -26.95 11.15 -28.83
N TYR A 36 -26.75 9.85 -28.60
CA TYR A 36 -25.66 9.13 -29.26
C TYR A 36 -25.75 9.20 -30.80
N THR A 37 -26.94 9.43 -31.37
CA THR A 37 -27.19 9.59 -32.80
C THR A 37 -26.48 10.79 -33.42
N SER A 38 -26.29 11.89 -32.67
CA SER A 38 -25.53 13.04 -33.18
C SER A 38 -24.02 12.78 -33.20
N ALA A 39 -23.54 11.91 -32.30
CA ALA A 39 -22.13 11.51 -32.23
C ALA A 39 -21.78 10.37 -33.18
N LEU A 40 -22.75 9.53 -33.58
CA LEU A 40 -22.54 8.37 -34.43
C LEU A 40 -23.46 8.43 -35.66
N PRO A 41 -23.14 9.20 -36.72
CA PRO A 41 -24.05 9.38 -37.84
C PRO A 41 -24.35 8.05 -38.55
N LYS A 42 -25.62 7.84 -38.92
CA LYS A 42 -26.15 6.58 -39.52
C LYS A 42 -25.53 6.20 -40.86
N GLY A 43 -24.95 7.16 -41.58
CA GLY A 43 -24.28 6.93 -42.87
C GLY A 43 -22.93 6.23 -42.77
N HIS A 44 -22.43 5.98 -41.55
CA HIS A 44 -21.18 5.27 -41.31
C HIS A 44 -21.42 3.92 -40.64
N ASN A 45 -20.66 2.91 -41.07
CA ASN A 45 -20.60 1.63 -40.36
C ASN A 45 -20.17 1.85 -38.91
N THR A 46 -20.73 1.09 -37.97
CA THR A 46 -20.46 1.23 -36.54
C THR A 46 -19.81 -0.02 -35.97
N ILE A 47 -18.61 0.16 -35.42
CA ILE A 47 -17.87 -0.86 -34.72
C ILE A 47 -18.38 -0.96 -33.28
N LEU A 48 -18.93 -2.11 -32.92
CA LEU A 48 -19.20 -2.50 -31.54
C LEU A 48 -17.95 -3.18 -30.99
N LYS A 49 -17.11 -2.42 -30.28
CA LYS A 49 -15.89 -2.95 -29.69
C LYS A 49 -16.24 -3.73 -28.42
N ILE A 50 -16.45 -5.03 -28.61
CA ILE A 50 -16.64 -6.00 -27.53
C ILE A 50 -15.31 -6.18 -26.81
N ASN A 51 -15.35 -6.18 -25.48
CA ASN A 51 -14.19 -6.46 -24.65
C ASN A 51 -14.39 -7.81 -23.95
N ILE A 52 -13.59 -8.80 -24.35
CA ILE A 52 -13.50 -10.09 -23.67
C ILE A 52 -12.20 -10.11 -22.88
N SER A 53 -12.31 -9.85 -21.58
CA SER A 53 -11.17 -9.99 -20.68
C SER A 53 -10.86 -11.46 -20.41
N TRP A 54 -11.88 -12.34 -20.45
CA TRP A 54 -11.82 -13.80 -20.18
C TRP A 54 -12.80 -14.58 -21.06
N HIS A 55 -12.39 -15.76 -21.54
CA HIS A 55 -13.25 -16.61 -22.39
C HIS A 55 -14.30 -17.41 -21.62
N TYR A 56 -14.41 -17.25 -20.30
CA TYR A 56 -15.52 -17.76 -19.48
C TYR A 56 -16.49 -16.63 -19.14
N PHE A 57 -17.77 -16.95 -18.95
CA PHE A 57 -18.79 -15.94 -18.66
C PHE A 57 -18.71 -15.44 -17.23
N TYR A 58 -18.67 -14.11 -17.12
CA TYR A 58 -18.24 -13.44 -15.93
C TYR A 58 -18.84 -12.01 -15.88
N PRO A 59 -19.91 -11.78 -15.07
CA PRO A 59 -20.51 -10.45 -14.92
C PRO A 59 -19.49 -9.33 -14.67
N ALA A 60 -19.63 -8.20 -15.36
CA ALA A 60 -18.71 -7.03 -15.24
C ALA A 60 -17.22 -7.28 -15.55
N CYS A 61 -16.81 -8.44 -16.07
CA CYS A 61 -15.43 -8.72 -16.51
C CYS A 61 -15.25 -8.57 -18.03
N SER A 62 -16.27 -8.97 -18.77
CA SER A 62 -16.40 -8.82 -20.22
C SER A 62 -17.64 -7.98 -20.51
N THR A 63 -17.77 -7.48 -21.73
CA THR A 63 -19.06 -6.99 -22.24
C THR A 63 -20.14 -8.02 -21.92
N THR A 64 -21.23 -7.60 -21.28
CA THR A 64 -22.30 -8.53 -20.89
C THR A 64 -23.27 -8.75 -22.06
N PRO A 65 -23.98 -9.89 -22.13
CA PRO A 65 -24.91 -10.15 -23.22
C PRO A 65 -26.08 -9.15 -23.25
N TRP A 66 -26.59 -8.71 -22.10
CA TRP A 66 -27.63 -7.69 -22.03
C TRP A 66 -27.14 -6.29 -22.39
N GLN A 67 -25.87 -5.95 -22.08
CA GLN A 67 -25.24 -4.71 -22.58
C GLN A 67 -25.12 -4.73 -24.10
N LEU A 68 -24.65 -5.85 -24.65
CA LEU A 68 -24.51 -6.02 -26.09
C LEU A 68 -25.87 -5.96 -26.80
N GLU A 69 -26.87 -6.68 -26.27
CA GLU A 69 -28.23 -6.68 -26.79
C GLU A 69 -28.90 -5.31 -26.69
N GLY A 70 -28.81 -4.65 -25.54
CA GLY A 70 -29.37 -3.33 -25.33
C GLY A 70 -28.83 -2.31 -26.32
N VAL A 71 -27.51 -2.31 -26.55
CA VAL A 71 -26.89 -1.43 -27.55
C VAL A 71 -27.36 -1.76 -28.97
N ILE A 72 -27.30 -3.04 -29.38
CA ILE A 72 -27.69 -3.45 -30.74
C ILE A 72 -29.17 -3.13 -31.00
N LYS A 73 -30.06 -3.56 -30.12
CA LYS A 73 -31.51 -3.35 -30.25
C LYS A 73 -31.84 -1.86 -30.37
N THR A 74 -31.25 -1.03 -29.52
CA THR A 74 -31.44 0.43 -29.56
C THR A 74 -31.02 1.00 -30.90
N MET A 75 -29.85 0.63 -31.41
CA MET A 75 -29.37 1.12 -32.70
C MET A 75 -30.28 0.71 -33.86
N LEU A 76 -30.79 -0.52 -33.87
CA LEU A 76 -31.70 -0.96 -34.91
C LEU A 76 -33.05 -0.23 -34.85
N GLU A 77 -33.63 -0.09 -33.66
CA GLU A 77 -34.88 0.67 -33.44
C GLU A 77 -34.75 2.14 -33.85
N ASP A 78 -33.59 2.73 -33.57
CA ASP A 78 -33.29 4.10 -33.92
C ASP A 78 -32.87 4.25 -35.40
N GLY A 79 -32.92 3.18 -36.19
CA GLY A 79 -32.83 3.20 -37.66
C GLY A 79 -31.41 3.10 -38.23
N TYR A 80 -30.47 2.47 -37.52
CA TYR A 80 -29.19 2.07 -38.11
C TYR A 80 -29.39 0.79 -38.92
N PRO A 81 -28.87 0.71 -40.16
CA PRO A 81 -29.00 -0.51 -40.96
C PRO A 81 -28.31 -1.70 -40.27
N PRO A 82 -28.92 -2.89 -40.19
CA PRO A 82 -28.31 -4.07 -39.55
C PRO A 82 -26.92 -4.40 -40.09
N GLU A 83 -26.73 -4.29 -41.40
CA GLU A 83 -25.48 -4.55 -42.12
C GLU A 83 -24.36 -3.55 -41.76
N SER A 84 -24.72 -2.39 -41.21
CA SER A 84 -23.78 -1.35 -40.79
C SER A 84 -23.14 -1.66 -39.43
N LEU A 85 -23.72 -2.55 -38.63
CA LEU A 85 -23.23 -2.91 -37.31
C LEU A 85 -22.20 -4.05 -37.41
N ILE A 86 -21.05 -3.86 -36.76
CA ILE A 86 -19.92 -4.78 -36.84
C ILE A 86 -19.39 -5.07 -35.43
N ALA A 87 -19.50 -6.30 -34.96
CA ALA A 87 -18.93 -6.72 -33.70
C ALA A 87 -17.43 -7.00 -33.85
N ALA A 88 -16.58 -6.16 -33.27
CA ALA A 88 -15.13 -6.28 -33.41
C ALA A 88 -14.47 -6.89 -32.17
N GLN A 89 -13.91 -8.09 -32.35
CA GLN A 89 -13.24 -8.87 -31.32
C GLN A 89 -11.72 -8.81 -31.54
N ASN A 90 -10.95 -8.43 -30.54
CA ASN A 90 -9.49 -8.47 -30.59
C ASN A 90 -8.97 -9.70 -29.84
N ARG A 91 -7.77 -10.16 -30.21
CA ARG A 91 -7.05 -11.15 -29.41
C ARG A 91 -6.35 -10.42 -28.28
N THR A 92 -6.75 -10.72 -27.05
CA THR A 92 -5.95 -10.38 -25.87
C THR A 92 -5.04 -11.56 -25.55
N VAL A 93 -3.90 -11.28 -24.90
CA VAL A 93 -2.83 -12.26 -24.67
C VAL A 93 -3.21 -13.48 -23.81
N VAL A 94 -4.40 -13.48 -23.20
CA VAL A 94 -4.87 -14.53 -22.27
C VAL A 94 -6.24 -15.10 -22.65
N VAL A 95 -6.76 -14.82 -23.86
CA VAL A 95 -8.13 -15.18 -24.27
C VAL A 95 -8.17 -15.82 -25.65
N ASN A 96 -8.98 -16.89 -25.78
CA ASN A 96 -9.51 -17.30 -27.07
C ASN A 96 -10.86 -16.58 -27.27
N PRO A 97 -10.93 -15.54 -28.10
CA PRO A 97 -12.11 -14.70 -28.18
C PRO A 97 -13.28 -15.40 -28.89
N GLU A 98 -13.02 -16.43 -29.72
CA GLU A 98 -14.06 -17.28 -30.31
C GLU A 98 -14.76 -18.13 -29.25
N VAL A 99 -13.98 -18.78 -28.37
CA VAL A 99 -14.52 -19.50 -27.19
C VAL A 99 -15.22 -18.52 -26.26
N GLY A 100 -14.63 -17.34 -26.05
CA GLY A 100 -15.19 -16.30 -25.19
C GLY A 100 -16.54 -15.78 -25.66
N ALA A 101 -16.71 -15.59 -26.96
CA ALA A 101 -17.97 -15.12 -27.54
C ALA A 101 -19.10 -16.16 -27.38
N ILE A 102 -18.78 -17.45 -27.39
CA ILE A 102 -19.73 -18.53 -27.07
C ILE A 102 -20.07 -18.52 -25.58
N ALA A 103 -19.06 -18.56 -24.71
CA ALA A 103 -19.25 -18.69 -23.28
C ALA A 103 -19.99 -17.49 -22.69
N ASN A 104 -19.61 -16.26 -23.08
CA ASN A 104 -20.21 -15.01 -22.62
C ASN A 104 -21.55 -14.69 -23.30
N LYS A 105 -22.09 -15.63 -24.08
CA LYS A 105 -23.38 -15.51 -24.77
C LYS A 105 -23.43 -14.31 -25.72
N HIS A 106 -22.30 -13.92 -26.32
CA HIS A 106 -22.27 -12.92 -27.39
C HIS A 106 -22.83 -13.49 -28.68
N ASN A 107 -22.46 -14.72 -29.06
CA ASN A 107 -22.93 -15.33 -30.32
C ASN A 107 -24.46 -15.41 -30.42
N PRO A 108 -25.22 -15.87 -29.41
CA PRO A 108 -26.68 -15.86 -29.47
C PRO A 108 -27.27 -14.46 -29.73
N VAL A 109 -26.74 -13.43 -29.07
CA VAL A 109 -27.19 -12.04 -29.26
C VAL A 109 -26.85 -11.56 -30.67
N LEU A 110 -25.62 -11.75 -31.13
CA LEU A 110 -25.17 -11.31 -32.45
C LEU A 110 -25.96 -12.00 -33.57
N ASN A 111 -26.20 -13.30 -33.45
CA ASN A 111 -27.00 -14.08 -34.40
C ASN A 111 -28.47 -13.64 -34.41
N LYS A 112 -29.05 -13.37 -33.23
CA LYS A 112 -30.45 -12.89 -33.11
C LYS A 112 -30.71 -11.63 -33.92
N TYR A 113 -29.72 -10.74 -34.01
CA TYR A 113 -29.84 -9.45 -34.71
C TYR A 113 -29.08 -9.38 -36.04
N GLY A 114 -28.52 -10.50 -36.53
CA GLY A 114 -27.79 -10.56 -37.80
C GLY A 114 -26.50 -9.72 -37.84
N VAL A 115 -25.88 -9.42 -36.69
CA VAL A 115 -24.68 -8.57 -36.61
C VAL A 115 -23.43 -9.40 -36.92
N ARG A 116 -22.68 -9.01 -37.95
CA ARG A 116 -21.45 -9.72 -38.33
C ARG A 116 -20.33 -9.53 -37.31
N THR A 117 -19.54 -10.58 -37.08
CA THR A 117 -18.36 -10.54 -36.21
C THR A 117 -17.08 -10.48 -37.04
N ILE A 118 -16.17 -9.56 -36.71
CA ILE A 118 -14.82 -9.50 -37.26
C ILE A 118 -13.81 -9.79 -36.14
N TRP A 119 -12.89 -10.71 -36.43
CA TRP A 119 -11.79 -11.07 -35.56
C TRP A 119 -10.54 -10.31 -35.98
N LEU A 120 -10.20 -9.24 -35.27
CA LEU A 120 -9.19 -8.26 -35.69
C LEU A 120 -7.76 -8.82 -35.83
N TYR A 121 -7.51 -10.04 -35.32
CA TYR A 121 -6.21 -10.71 -35.36
C TYR A 121 -6.10 -11.72 -36.50
N LYS A 122 -7.16 -11.96 -37.28
CA LYS A 122 -7.11 -12.88 -38.41
C LYS A 122 -6.37 -12.22 -39.59
N PRO A 123 -5.66 -13.01 -40.42
CA PRO A 123 -4.75 -12.48 -41.46
C PRO A 123 -5.44 -11.62 -42.53
N ASP A 124 -6.74 -11.76 -42.70
CA ASP A 124 -7.59 -11.00 -43.61
C ASP A 124 -7.83 -9.55 -43.17
N VAL A 125 -7.46 -9.18 -41.93
CA VAL A 125 -7.53 -7.81 -41.45
C VAL A 125 -6.23 -7.07 -41.74
N GLU A 126 -6.27 -6.13 -42.70
CA GLU A 126 -5.16 -5.23 -42.98
C GLU A 126 -4.98 -4.21 -41.86
N TRP A 127 -3.80 -4.20 -41.23
CA TRP A 127 -3.39 -3.20 -40.26
C TRP A 127 -2.41 -2.21 -40.90
N ILE A 128 -2.66 -0.92 -40.69
CA ILE A 128 -1.83 0.16 -41.21
C ILE A 128 -1.29 1.00 -40.06
N VAL A 129 -0.13 1.62 -40.26
CA VAL A 129 0.37 2.66 -39.35
C VAL A 129 -0.52 3.89 -39.51
N TYR A 130 -1.13 4.32 -38.41
CA TYR A 130 -1.91 5.53 -38.31
C TYR A 130 -1.08 6.65 -37.70
N GLU A 131 -0.99 7.76 -38.41
CA GLU A 131 -0.35 8.97 -37.93
C GLU A 131 -1.41 9.90 -37.31
N PRO A 132 -1.33 10.18 -36.00
CA PRO A 132 -2.24 11.10 -35.34
C PRO A 132 -2.12 12.51 -35.91
N ARG A 133 -3.27 13.16 -36.17
CA ARG A 133 -3.30 14.52 -36.75
C ARG A 133 -2.76 15.63 -35.83
N HIS A 134 -2.51 15.30 -34.56
CA HIS A 134 -1.97 16.22 -33.56
C HIS A 134 -0.82 15.55 -32.81
N PRO A 135 0.14 16.34 -32.28
CA PRO A 135 1.23 15.81 -31.48
C PRO A 135 0.71 14.97 -30.31
N MET A 136 1.20 13.73 -30.19
CA MET A 136 0.91 12.88 -29.06
C MET A 136 1.84 13.23 -27.89
N LEU A 137 1.32 13.19 -26.67
CA LEU A 137 2.13 13.52 -25.47
C LEU A 137 3.13 12.41 -25.10
N VAL A 138 2.76 11.15 -25.37
CA VAL A 138 3.46 9.94 -24.88
C VAL A 138 3.35 8.75 -25.85
N LEU A 139 2.24 8.59 -26.57
CA LEU A 139 1.93 7.32 -27.25
C LEU A 139 2.92 6.98 -28.39
N ASP A 140 3.44 7.99 -29.06
CA ASP A 140 4.53 7.92 -30.05
C ASP A 140 5.85 7.38 -29.47
N LYS A 141 6.13 7.69 -28.19
CA LYS A 141 7.32 7.17 -27.48
C LYS A 141 7.15 5.71 -27.06
N ILE A 142 5.92 5.30 -26.75
CA ILE A 142 5.59 3.91 -26.39
C ILE A 142 5.61 3.03 -27.64
N PHE A 143 5.14 3.55 -28.77
CA PHE A 143 5.10 2.86 -30.05
C PHE A 143 6.07 3.52 -31.05
N PRO A 144 7.40 3.34 -30.88
CA PRO A 144 8.40 4.02 -31.70
C PRO A 144 8.35 3.62 -33.18
N LYS A 145 7.67 2.50 -33.51
CA LYS A 145 7.43 2.02 -34.88
C LYS A 145 6.12 2.53 -35.48
N GLY A 146 5.43 3.45 -34.80
CA GLY A 146 4.11 3.96 -35.16
C GLY A 146 2.96 3.18 -34.53
N ILE A 147 1.80 3.83 -34.43
CA ILE A 147 0.57 3.25 -33.86
C ILE A 147 -0.17 2.56 -35.00
N THR A 148 -0.43 1.26 -34.90
CA THR A 148 -1.17 0.53 -35.93
C THR A 148 -2.66 0.45 -35.62
N ILE A 149 -3.52 0.63 -36.62
CA ILE A 149 -4.97 0.40 -36.53
C ILE A 149 -5.43 -0.48 -37.71
N PRO A 150 -6.57 -1.19 -37.60
CA PRO A 150 -7.18 -1.84 -38.75
C PRO A 150 -7.58 -0.78 -39.77
N LYS A 151 -7.15 -0.91 -41.02
CA LYS A 151 -7.39 0.10 -42.08
C LYS A 151 -8.87 0.41 -42.25
N PHE A 152 -9.72 -0.61 -42.15
CA PHE A 152 -11.15 -0.47 -42.31
C PHE A 152 -11.84 0.32 -41.16
N PHE A 153 -11.17 0.56 -40.02
CA PHE A 153 -11.74 1.41 -38.96
C PHE A 153 -11.82 2.88 -39.38
N ILE A 154 -11.02 3.32 -40.35
CA ILE A 154 -11.01 4.71 -40.80
C ILE A 154 -12.36 5.05 -41.44
N GLY A 155 -13.00 6.11 -40.95
CA GLY A 155 -14.30 6.57 -41.45
C GLY A 155 -15.51 5.80 -40.90
N MET A 156 -15.30 4.90 -39.91
CA MET A 156 -16.37 4.23 -39.17
C MET A 156 -16.65 4.90 -37.82
N ASN A 157 -17.86 4.70 -37.30
CA ASN A 157 -18.22 4.98 -35.91
C ASN A 157 -17.66 3.87 -34.99
N ALA A 158 -17.51 4.15 -33.70
CA ALA A 158 -17.13 3.14 -32.71
C ALA A 158 -17.84 3.33 -31.37
N ILE A 159 -18.34 2.23 -30.79
CA ILE A 159 -18.87 2.15 -29.42
C ILE A 159 -18.01 1.16 -28.63
N HIS A 160 -17.51 1.58 -27.46
CA HIS A 160 -16.67 0.75 -26.59
C HIS A 160 -17.42 0.30 -25.33
N LEU A 161 -17.27 -0.98 -24.94
CA LEU A 161 -18.04 -1.62 -23.87
C LEU A 161 -17.09 -2.10 -22.72
N PRO A 162 -16.81 -1.28 -21.68
CA PRO A 162 -15.75 -1.52 -20.67
C PRO A 162 -16.14 -2.36 -19.43
N ALA A 163 -15.17 -2.66 -18.53
CA ALA A 163 -15.26 -3.45 -17.27
C ALA A 163 -14.40 -2.86 -16.10
N VAL A 164 -14.78 -3.04 -14.80
CA VAL A 164 -14.08 -2.50 -13.59
C VAL A 164 -13.92 -3.58 -12.48
N LYS A 165 -12.83 -3.57 -11.66
CA LYS A 165 -12.48 -4.60 -10.63
C LYS A 165 -11.86 -3.99 -9.33
N CYS A 166 -12.11 -4.58 -8.13
CA CYS A 166 -11.78 -3.99 -6.80
C CYS A 166 -11.19 -4.96 -5.73
N VAL A 167 -10.49 -4.46 -4.71
CA VAL A 167 -10.02 -5.17 -3.48
C VAL A 167 -10.55 -4.48 -2.20
N HIS A 168 -10.57 -5.17 -1.04
CA HIS A 168 -10.98 -4.55 0.23
C HIS A 168 -9.94 -3.52 0.73
N GLY A 169 -10.40 -2.44 1.39
CA GLY A 169 -9.57 -1.32 1.84
C GLY A 169 -8.45 -1.68 2.83
N ASP A 170 -8.64 -2.73 3.63
CA ASP A 170 -7.61 -3.19 4.59
C ASP A 170 -6.42 -3.88 3.92
N THR A 171 -6.49 -4.17 2.63
CA THR A 171 -5.45 -4.89 1.89
C THR A 171 -4.16 -4.09 1.88
N LEU A 172 -3.05 -4.71 2.31
CA LEU A 172 -1.73 -4.12 2.20
C LEU A 172 -1.21 -4.24 0.77
N VAL A 173 -0.83 -3.13 0.17
CA VAL A 173 -0.18 -3.05 -1.14
C VAL A 173 1.25 -2.55 -0.99
N THR A 174 2.13 -2.99 -1.91
CA THR A 174 3.55 -2.59 -1.91
C THR A 174 3.79 -1.61 -3.05
N LEU A 175 4.28 -0.42 -2.71
CA LEU A 175 4.70 0.60 -3.66
C LEU A 175 6.08 0.26 -4.24
N SER A 176 6.45 0.86 -5.37
CA SER A 176 7.75 0.58 -6.01
C SER A 176 8.96 1.03 -5.18
N ASP A 177 8.76 1.95 -4.23
CA ASP A 177 9.77 2.41 -3.28
C ASP A 177 9.92 1.50 -2.05
N GLY A 178 9.16 0.39 -2.00
CA GLY A 178 9.19 -0.58 -0.92
C GLY A 178 8.20 -0.31 0.21
N ARG A 179 7.56 0.87 0.26
CA ARG A 179 6.53 1.11 1.28
C ARG A 179 5.39 0.11 1.18
N ARG A 180 4.91 -0.33 2.33
CA ARG A 180 3.65 -1.07 2.46
C ARG A 180 2.59 -0.15 3.02
N VAL A 181 1.48 -0.03 2.32
CA VAL A 181 0.37 0.85 2.70
C VAL A 181 -0.93 0.07 2.67
N ARG A 182 -1.86 0.39 3.57
CA ARG A 182 -3.25 -0.08 3.44
C ARG A 182 -3.88 0.66 2.28
N ILE A 183 -4.41 -0.09 1.31
CA ILE A 183 -4.90 0.50 0.06
C ILE A 183 -6.02 1.51 0.34
N GLY A 184 -6.91 1.24 1.29
CA GLY A 184 -8.00 2.15 1.67
C GLY A 184 -7.50 3.46 2.25
N GLU A 185 -6.61 3.42 3.25
CA GLU A 185 -6.02 4.63 3.85
C GLU A 185 -5.25 5.44 2.81
N TRP A 186 -4.49 4.75 1.96
CA TRP A 186 -3.73 5.37 0.89
C TRP A 186 -4.64 6.00 -0.17
N VAL A 187 -5.72 5.33 -0.59
CA VAL A 187 -6.73 5.90 -1.48
C VAL A 187 -7.35 7.15 -0.86
N GLU A 188 -7.77 7.11 0.40
CA GLU A 188 -8.36 8.25 1.10
C GLU A 188 -7.39 9.43 1.22
N GLU A 189 -6.10 9.18 1.48
CA GLU A 189 -5.07 10.21 1.48
C GLU A 189 -4.92 10.85 0.10
N GLN A 190 -4.85 10.04 -0.97
CA GLN A 190 -4.77 10.55 -2.33
C GLN A 190 -6.03 11.35 -2.73
N LEU A 191 -7.22 10.92 -2.27
CA LEU A 191 -8.48 11.64 -2.50
C LEU A 191 -8.49 13.03 -1.82
N LYS A 192 -7.96 13.15 -0.60
CA LYS A 192 -7.85 14.44 0.11
C LYS A 192 -6.96 15.45 -0.62
N HIS A 193 -5.93 14.96 -1.32
CA HIS A 193 -4.98 15.80 -2.05
C HIS A 193 -5.34 15.99 -3.52
N ALA A 194 -6.36 15.30 -4.03
CA ALA A 194 -6.77 15.39 -5.42
C ALA A 194 -7.50 16.71 -5.68
N SER A 195 -7.01 17.48 -6.66
CA SER A 195 -7.63 18.73 -7.09
C SER A 195 -8.99 18.51 -7.76
N ILE A 196 -9.19 17.34 -8.37
CA ILE A 196 -10.43 16.95 -9.06
C ILE A 196 -10.68 15.45 -8.80
N ALA A 197 -11.64 15.14 -7.94
CA ALA A 197 -12.19 13.79 -7.80
C ALA A 197 -13.42 13.65 -8.70
N LEU A 198 -13.46 12.58 -9.50
CA LEU A 198 -14.62 12.25 -10.32
C LEU A 198 -15.49 11.27 -9.52
N ILE A 199 -16.68 11.71 -9.17
CA ILE A 199 -17.67 10.91 -8.45
C ILE A 199 -18.69 10.40 -9.47
N GLU A 200 -18.87 9.09 -9.53
CA GLU A 200 -19.88 8.42 -10.35
C GLU A 200 -21.16 8.21 -9.52
N ASP A 201 -22.32 8.10 -10.17
CA ASP A 201 -23.62 8.07 -9.46
C ASP A 201 -23.86 6.76 -8.68
N ASP A 202 -23.09 5.71 -8.95
CA ASP A 202 -23.02 4.50 -8.13
C ASP A 202 -22.14 4.68 -6.87
N GLY A 203 -21.64 5.89 -6.65
CA GLY A 203 -20.80 6.28 -5.53
C GLY A 203 -19.33 5.90 -5.70
N ASP A 204 -18.94 5.37 -6.87
CA ASP A 204 -17.54 5.18 -7.20
C ASP A 204 -16.84 6.53 -7.28
N VAL A 205 -15.65 6.61 -6.68
CA VAL A 205 -14.80 7.79 -6.77
C VAL A 205 -13.51 7.40 -7.45
N ARG A 206 -13.14 8.15 -8.49
CA ARG A 206 -11.86 7.97 -9.18
C ARG A 206 -11.04 9.24 -9.21
N ILE A 207 -9.74 9.05 -9.07
CA ILE A 207 -8.73 10.11 -9.23
C ILE A 207 -7.62 9.64 -10.14
N ARG A 208 -7.02 10.58 -10.88
CA ARG A 208 -5.77 10.33 -11.59
C ARG A 208 -4.62 10.28 -10.60
N THR A 209 -3.68 9.38 -10.85
CA THR A 209 -2.41 9.32 -10.13
C THR A 209 -1.30 8.94 -11.10
N ASN A 210 -0.06 9.05 -10.65
CA ASN A 210 1.11 8.50 -11.33
C ASN A 210 1.99 7.72 -10.33
N SER A 211 1.34 7.11 -9.35
CA SER A 211 2.01 6.43 -8.25
C SER A 211 2.60 5.10 -8.70
N ALA A 212 3.89 4.91 -8.44
CA ALA A 212 4.62 3.70 -8.79
C ALA A 212 4.30 2.56 -7.82
N LEU A 213 3.87 1.42 -8.36
CA LEU A 213 3.48 0.20 -7.67
C LEU A 213 4.27 -1.00 -8.20
N ILE A 214 4.36 -2.05 -7.38
CA ILE A 214 4.82 -3.35 -7.86
C ILE A 214 3.67 -4.08 -8.53
N GLY A 215 3.84 -4.40 -9.81
CA GLY A 215 2.90 -5.16 -10.62
C GLY A 215 3.54 -6.42 -11.23
N MET A 216 2.79 -7.06 -12.12
CA MET A 216 3.22 -8.23 -12.88
C MET A 216 3.12 -7.94 -14.37
N SER A 217 4.19 -8.20 -15.12
CA SER A 217 4.22 -8.08 -16.58
C SER A 217 3.41 -9.20 -17.24
N LEU A 218 3.19 -9.08 -18.55
CA LEU A 218 2.50 -10.13 -19.33
C LEU A 218 3.24 -11.47 -19.34
N HIS A 219 4.55 -11.46 -19.05
CA HIS A 219 5.39 -12.65 -18.97
C HIS A 219 5.51 -13.21 -17.54
N GLY A 220 4.74 -12.66 -16.58
CA GLY A 220 4.77 -13.10 -15.19
C GLY A 220 5.92 -12.51 -14.36
N GLU A 221 6.64 -11.51 -14.89
CA GLU A 221 7.74 -10.88 -14.19
C GLU A 221 7.26 -9.79 -13.24
N VAL A 222 7.88 -9.69 -12.06
CA VAL A 222 7.62 -8.60 -11.12
C VAL A 222 8.29 -7.33 -11.62
N VAL A 223 7.49 -6.28 -11.85
CA VAL A 223 7.94 -5.00 -12.43
C VAL A 223 7.38 -3.81 -11.65
N SER A 224 8.06 -2.68 -11.74
CA SER A 224 7.49 -1.39 -11.31
C SER A 224 6.58 -0.86 -12.42
N CYS A 225 5.35 -0.47 -12.08
CA CYS A 225 4.41 0.17 -13.00
C CYS A 225 3.71 1.35 -12.32
N ASN A 226 3.25 2.32 -13.11
CA ASN A 226 2.52 3.46 -12.56
C ASN A 226 1.02 3.19 -12.63
N ALA A 227 0.34 3.33 -11.49
CA ALA A 227 -1.11 3.46 -11.48
C ALA A 227 -1.47 4.76 -12.21
N MET A 228 -2.40 4.67 -13.17
CA MET A 228 -2.94 5.84 -13.86
C MET A 228 -4.15 6.42 -13.12
N HIS A 229 -4.89 5.55 -12.43
CA HIS A 229 -6.09 5.90 -11.69
C HIS A 229 -6.16 5.09 -10.39
N ILE A 230 -6.79 5.69 -9.39
CA ILE A 230 -7.19 5.03 -8.15
C ILE A 230 -8.72 5.10 -8.09
N TRP A 231 -9.33 4.01 -7.64
CA TRP A 231 -10.77 3.86 -7.54
C TRP A 231 -11.17 3.54 -6.10
N ARG A 232 -12.28 4.12 -5.64
CA ARG A 232 -12.96 3.77 -4.39
C ARG A 232 -14.41 3.41 -4.73
N THR A 233 -14.73 2.12 -4.61
CA THR A 233 -16.08 1.60 -4.89
C THR A 233 -16.79 1.28 -3.58
N PRO A 234 -17.99 1.83 -3.32
CA PRO A 234 -18.74 1.53 -2.10
C PRO A 234 -19.29 0.10 -2.14
N MET A 235 -19.18 -0.61 -1.02
CA MET A 235 -19.58 -2.02 -0.96
C MET A 235 -21.08 -2.24 -1.09
N ARG A 236 -21.94 -1.31 -0.64
CA ARG A 236 -23.41 -1.33 -0.78
C ARG A 236 -24.06 -2.72 -0.58
N GLY A 237 -23.63 -3.47 0.44
CA GLY A 237 -24.17 -4.80 0.74
C GLY A 237 -23.75 -5.93 -0.21
N LYS A 238 -22.77 -5.71 -1.10
CA LYS A 238 -22.19 -6.75 -1.96
C LYS A 238 -21.36 -7.74 -1.14
N ASP A 239 -21.47 -9.01 -1.49
CA ASP A 239 -20.66 -10.08 -0.89
C ASP A 239 -19.16 -9.89 -1.18
N VAL A 240 -18.36 -10.21 -0.17
CA VAL A 240 -16.89 -10.26 -0.26
C VAL A 240 -16.38 -11.64 0.12
N PHE A 241 -15.32 -12.05 -0.55
CA PHE A 241 -14.71 -13.36 -0.42
C PHE A 241 -13.38 -13.22 0.30
N ARG A 242 -13.21 -14.00 1.37
CA ARG A 242 -11.92 -14.17 2.05
C ARG A 242 -11.20 -15.37 1.43
N ILE A 243 -10.16 -15.10 0.65
CA ILE A 243 -9.32 -16.15 0.05
C ILE A 243 -8.15 -16.40 0.98
N ARG A 244 -7.98 -17.65 1.42
CA ARG A 244 -6.88 -18.09 2.28
C ARG A 244 -6.08 -19.20 1.59
N THR A 245 -4.76 -19.01 1.48
CA THR A 245 -3.86 -20.03 0.94
C THR A 245 -3.45 -21.03 2.02
N LYS A 246 -3.01 -22.23 1.61
CA LYS A 246 -2.36 -23.20 2.51
C LYS A 246 -1.14 -22.62 3.23
N THR A 247 -0.47 -21.64 2.62
CA THR A 247 0.69 -20.93 3.20
C THR A 247 0.32 -19.83 4.19
N GLY A 248 -0.97 -19.69 4.55
CA GLY A 248 -1.44 -18.72 5.54
C GLY A 248 -1.66 -17.30 5.01
N ARG A 249 -1.44 -17.04 3.71
CA ARG A 249 -1.74 -15.73 3.11
C ARG A 249 -3.25 -15.56 3.00
N GLU A 250 -3.75 -14.38 3.32
CA GLU A 250 -5.17 -14.05 3.20
C GLU A 250 -5.39 -12.72 2.50
N VAL A 251 -6.47 -12.62 1.72
CA VAL A 251 -6.95 -11.38 1.12
C VAL A 251 -8.47 -11.39 1.07
N ILE A 252 -9.08 -10.22 1.25
CA ILE A 252 -10.53 -10.03 1.12
C ILE A 252 -10.79 -9.24 -0.15
N VAL A 253 -11.65 -9.76 -1.01
CA VAL A 253 -11.91 -9.21 -2.35
C VAL A 253 -13.38 -9.32 -2.72
N SER A 254 -13.82 -8.59 -3.74
CA SER A 254 -15.15 -8.81 -4.33
C SER A 254 -15.23 -10.17 -5.02
N SER A 255 -16.45 -10.68 -5.22
CA SER A 255 -16.71 -11.94 -5.94
C SER A 255 -15.97 -12.03 -7.28
N GLU A 256 -15.93 -10.92 -8.01
CA GLU A 256 -15.41 -10.84 -9.38
C GLU A 256 -13.88 -10.69 -9.46
N HIS A 257 -13.18 -10.57 -8.32
CA HIS A 257 -11.75 -10.30 -8.31
C HIS A 257 -10.95 -11.50 -8.87
N PRO A 258 -10.06 -11.30 -9.86
CA PRO A 258 -9.37 -12.39 -10.53
C PRO A 258 -8.08 -12.81 -9.80
N PHE A 259 -7.83 -14.11 -9.74
CA PHE A 259 -6.59 -14.74 -9.31
C PHE A 259 -6.00 -15.57 -10.44
N LEU A 260 -4.72 -15.42 -10.73
CA LEU A 260 -4.05 -16.24 -11.74
C LEU A 260 -3.86 -17.66 -11.19
N THR A 261 -4.30 -18.68 -11.91
CA THR A 261 -4.09 -20.12 -11.60
C THR A 261 -3.28 -20.78 -12.72
N PRO A 262 -2.78 -22.03 -12.55
CA PRO A 262 -2.14 -22.77 -13.64
C PRO A 262 -3.03 -22.99 -14.87
N LYS A 263 -4.35 -22.90 -14.73
CA LYS A 263 -5.32 -23.05 -15.83
C LYS A 263 -5.73 -21.70 -16.45
N GLY A 264 -5.11 -20.60 -16.01
CA GLY A 264 -5.54 -19.24 -16.34
C GLY A 264 -6.15 -18.53 -15.13
N TRP A 265 -6.68 -17.33 -15.31
CA TRP A 265 -7.28 -16.57 -14.22
C TRP A 265 -8.66 -17.10 -13.85
N CYS A 266 -8.93 -17.14 -12.56
CA CYS A 266 -10.16 -17.63 -11.95
C CYS A 266 -10.67 -16.58 -10.95
N ARG A 267 -11.98 -16.47 -10.79
CA ARG A 267 -12.58 -15.51 -9.86
C ARG A 267 -12.53 -15.96 -8.42
N ALA A 268 -12.55 -15.00 -7.51
CA ALA A 268 -12.66 -15.25 -6.08
C ALA A 268 -13.84 -16.18 -5.74
N CYS A 269 -15.01 -15.97 -6.33
CA CYS A 269 -16.20 -16.78 -6.07
C CYS A 269 -16.17 -18.20 -6.66
N GLU A 270 -15.25 -18.49 -7.58
CA GLU A 270 -15.13 -19.80 -8.22
C GLU A 270 -13.96 -20.63 -7.72
N LEU A 271 -13.05 -20.00 -6.97
CA LEU A 271 -11.94 -20.72 -6.35
C LEU A 271 -12.49 -21.78 -5.39
N ARG A 272 -11.98 -22.99 -5.54
CA ARG A 272 -12.24 -24.12 -4.65
C ARG A 272 -11.04 -24.38 -3.77
N VAL A 273 -11.29 -24.95 -2.59
CA VAL A 273 -10.20 -25.42 -1.73
C VAL A 273 -9.35 -26.44 -2.50
N GLY A 274 -8.04 -26.18 -2.58
CA GLY A 274 -7.09 -26.99 -3.35
C GLY A 274 -6.61 -26.32 -4.65
N ASP A 275 -7.30 -25.28 -5.13
CA ASP A 275 -6.84 -24.53 -6.31
C ASP A 275 -5.52 -23.83 -6.04
N ARG A 276 -4.65 -23.84 -7.05
CA ARG A 276 -3.36 -23.15 -7.01
C ARG A 276 -3.54 -21.73 -7.56
N ILE A 277 -3.15 -20.75 -6.77
CA ILE A 277 -3.09 -19.35 -7.22
C ILE A 277 -1.64 -18.87 -7.31
N ALA A 278 -1.36 -17.98 -8.23
CA ALA A 278 -0.07 -17.35 -8.40
C ALA A 278 0.21 -16.44 -7.20
N ILE A 279 1.44 -16.53 -6.71
CA ILE A 279 1.95 -15.67 -5.65
C ILE A 279 3.31 -15.15 -6.08
N VAL A 280 3.64 -13.94 -5.64
CA VAL A 280 4.97 -13.39 -5.86
C VAL A 280 6.01 -14.21 -5.10
N ARG A 281 7.05 -14.67 -5.81
CA ARG A 281 8.17 -15.42 -5.21
C ARG A 281 9.20 -14.48 -4.59
N LYS A 282 9.55 -13.39 -5.29
CA LYS A 282 10.46 -12.35 -4.82
C LYS A 282 9.96 -10.99 -5.30
N LEU A 283 9.88 -10.02 -4.39
CA LEU A 283 9.64 -8.62 -4.75
C LEU A 283 10.96 -8.01 -5.25
N LYS A 284 10.94 -7.34 -6.41
CA LYS A 284 12.10 -6.62 -6.94
C LYS A 284 12.00 -5.15 -6.54
N VAL A 285 12.22 -4.86 -5.26
CA VAL A 285 12.29 -3.50 -4.73
C VAL A 285 13.77 -3.13 -4.60
N HIS A 286 14.20 -2.08 -5.31
CA HIS A 286 15.56 -1.58 -5.19
C HIS A 286 15.61 -0.53 -4.07
N GLY A 287 15.89 -1.00 -2.85
CA GLY A 287 16.05 -0.15 -1.69
C GLY A 287 17.40 0.58 -1.62
N SER A 288 17.48 1.59 -0.75
CA SER A 288 18.72 2.31 -0.44
C SER A 288 18.79 2.56 1.08
N SER A 289 19.99 2.69 1.65
CA SER A 289 20.11 3.01 3.08
C SER A 289 19.36 4.30 3.37
N GLN A 290 18.49 4.32 4.37
CA GLN A 290 17.58 5.43 4.65
C GLN A 290 18.18 6.39 5.67
N PRO A 291 17.86 7.70 5.63
CA PRO A 291 18.21 8.61 6.72
C PRO A 291 17.46 8.20 8.00
N LEU A 292 18.16 8.26 9.14
CA LEU A 292 17.52 8.05 10.44
C LEU A 292 16.85 9.33 10.95
N PRO A 293 15.75 9.22 11.72
CA PRO A 293 15.08 10.39 12.28
C PRO A 293 16.04 11.21 13.16
N ARG A 294 16.02 12.54 12.97
CA ARG A 294 16.77 13.44 13.86
C ARG A 294 16.13 13.48 15.23
N LEU A 295 16.95 13.42 16.27
CA LEU A 295 16.55 13.61 17.66
C LEU A 295 16.31 15.09 17.96
N ASN A 296 15.48 15.37 18.97
CA ASN A 296 15.18 16.74 19.40
C ASN A 296 16.37 17.35 20.12
N GLU A 297 16.90 18.48 19.64
CA GLU A 297 18.09 19.19 20.16
C GLU A 297 18.05 19.56 21.66
N ARG A 298 16.89 19.41 22.31
CA ARG A 298 16.73 19.57 23.75
C ARG A 298 15.84 18.45 24.29
N ILE A 299 16.30 17.82 25.36
CA ILE A 299 15.45 16.96 26.18
C ILE A 299 14.43 17.87 26.85
N ILE A 300 13.14 17.58 26.66
CA ILE A 300 12.07 18.35 27.30
C ILE A 300 12.07 18.00 28.77
N PHE A 301 12.63 18.89 29.59
CA PHE A 301 12.62 18.75 31.04
C PHE A 301 11.29 19.23 31.62
N PRO A 302 10.82 18.64 32.73
CA PRO A 302 9.65 19.15 33.42
C PRO A 302 9.88 20.60 33.85
N ASP A 303 8.93 21.47 33.52
CA ASP A 303 8.93 22.86 33.96
C ASP A 303 8.71 22.91 35.46
N VAL A 304 9.79 23.15 36.22
CA VAL A 304 9.78 23.17 37.69
C VAL A 304 8.76 24.17 38.25
N SER A 305 8.40 25.21 37.50
CA SER A 305 7.38 26.17 37.92
C SER A 305 5.97 25.57 37.99
N LYS A 306 5.72 24.51 37.21
CA LYS A 306 4.43 23.81 37.11
C LYS A 306 4.32 22.58 38.01
N ILE A 307 5.39 22.23 38.74
CA ILE A 307 5.39 21.08 39.63
C ILE A 307 4.77 21.47 40.97
N GLU A 308 3.74 20.75 41.41
CA GLU A 308 3.23 20.84 42.78
C GLU A 308 4.23 20.24 43.77
N LEU A 309 4.91 21.10 44.52
CA LEU A 309 5.90 20.71 45.53
C LEU A 309 5.24 20.54 46.90
N ARG A 310 5.63 19.50 47.64
CA ARG A 310 5.17 19.24 49.01
C ARG A 310 6.32 19.46 50.00
N GLY A 311 6.15 20.43 50.91
CA GLY A 311 7.12 20.75 51.95
C GLY A 311 7.35 19.60 52.94
N ARG A 312 8.54 19.52 53.52
CA ARG A 312 8.83 18.69 54.69
C ARG A 312 9.48 19.53 55.79
N ARG A 313 9.47 19.01 57.01
CA ARG A 313 10.10 19.66 58.18
C ARG A 313 11.59 19.97 57.98
N GLU A 314 12.27 19.19 57.13
CA GLU A 314 13.70 19.31 56.85
C GLU A 314 14.04 20.22 55.65
N TYR A 315 13.09 20.48 54.75
CA TYR A 315 13.26 21.31 53.56
C TYR A 315 11.90 21.77 53.02
N ASP A 316 11.74 23.07 52.84
CA ASP A 316 10.48 23.68 52.38
C ASP A 316 10.30 23.56 50.85
N THR A 317 9.19 24.08 50.33
CA THR A 317 8.89 24.06 48.89
C THR A 317 9.82 24.94 48.07
N ASN A 318 10.34 26.03 48.65
CA ASN A 318 11.22 26.97 47.95
C ASN A 318 12.60 26.35 47.74
N MET A 319 13.17 25.76 48.79
CA MET A 319 14.43 25.02 48.73
C MET A 319 14.35 23.85 47.74
N GLN A 320 13.25 23.09 47.75
CA GLN A 320 13.03 22.03 46.77
C GLN A 320 13.00 22.56 45.33
N ARG A 321 12.34 23.71 45.09
CA ARG A 321 12.28 24.36 43.78
C ARG A 321 13.64 24.82 43.29
N GLU A 322 14.43 25.43 44.17
CA GLU A 322 15.79 25.88 43.84
C GLU A 322 16.72 24.70 43.54
N ILE A 323 16.68 23.64 44.34
CA ILE A 323 17.44 22.40 44.08
C ILE A 323 17.13 21.86 42.68
N CYS A 324 15.84 21.80 42.32
CA CYS A 324 15.43 21.33 40.99
C CYS A 324 15.92 22.27 39.87
N LYS A 325 15.80 23.60 40.06
CA LYS A 325 16.25 24.59 39.08
C LYS A 325 17.77 24.56 38.87
N GLU A 326 18.55 24.53 39.95
CA GLU A 326 20.01 24.49 39.89
C GLU A 326 20.50 23.20 39.25
N HIS A 327 19.92 22.05 39.62
CA HIS A 327 20.27 20.80 38.97
C HIS A 327 19.96 20.84 37.47
N LEU A 328 18.85 21.49 37.10
CA LEU A 328 18.50 21.68 35.69
C LEU A 328 19.45 22.64 34.96
N HIS A 329 20.15 23.54 35.66
CA HIS A 329 21.20 24.44 35.15
C HIS A 329 22.62 23.89 35.42
N ASP A 330 22.79 22.57 35.30
CA ASP A 330 24.09 21.88 35.31
C ASP A 330 24.83 21.82 36.67
N ALA A 331 24.20 22.19 37.79
CA ALA A 331 24.78 21.91 39.11
C ALA A 331 24.66 20.42 39.47
N SER A 332 25.76 19.78 39.84
CA SER A 332 25.78 18.37 40.24
C SER A 332 25.11 18.17 41.61
N VAL A 333 24.65 16.94 41.87
CA VAL A 333 24.05 16.57 43.16
C VAL A 333 25.01 16.86 44.32
N MET A 334 26.32 16.70 44.10
CA MET A 334 27.36 16.95 45.08
C MET A 334 27.55 18.45 45.35
N GLU A 335 27.59 19.28 44.31
CA GLU A 335 27.70 20.74 44.45
C GLU A 335 26.49 21.32 45.18
N ILE A 336 25.28 20.91 44.79
CA ILE A 336 24.03 21.35 45.44
C ILE A 336 24.03 20.94 46.92
N ALA A 337 24.46 19.71 47.22
CA ALA A 337 24.53 19.20 48.58
C ALA A 337 25.56 19.96 49.43
N GLN A 338 26.73 20.25 48.87
CA GLN A 338 27.80 21.01 49.52
C GLN A 338 27.36 22.45 49.81
N CYS A 339 26.81 23.15 48.82
CA CYS A 339 26.32 24.53 48.97
C CYS A 339 25.26 24.64 50.07
N ARG A 340 24.40 23.63 50.21
CA ARG A 340 23.30 23.61 51.19
C ARG A 340 23.61 22.86 52.48
N LYS A 341 24.87 22.41 52.68
CA LYS A 341 25.31 21.64 53.85
C LYS A 341 24.39 20.46 54.18
N MET A 342 23.91 19.75 53.16
CA MET A 342 23.03 18.60 53.31
C MET A 342 23.65 17.33 52.73
N ARG A 343 23.10 16.18 53.10
CA ARG A 343 23.53 14.90 52.53
C ARG A 343 23.14 14.85 51.05
N TRP A 344 24.04 14.40 50.19
CA TRP A 344 23.77 14.26 48.74
C TRP A 344 22.59 13.32 48.47
N GLN A 345 22.35 12.32 49.33
CA GLN A 345 21.18 11.46 49.25
C GLN A 345 19.87 12.23 49.42
N THR A 346 19.86 13.30 50.23
CA THR A 346 18.68 14.16 50.41
C THR A 346 18.36 14.93 49.13
N VAL A 347 19.38 15.50 48.48
CA VAL A 347 19.24 16.16 47.17
C VAL A 347 18.73 15.15 46.13
N GLN A 348 19.31 13.95 46.07
CA GLN A 348 18.89 12.90 45.16
C GLN A 348 17.43 12.48 45.40
N LEU A 349 16.99 12.36 46.65
CA LEU A 349 15.61 12.03 47.00
C LEU A 349 14.62 13.11 46.54
N ILE A 350 14.99 14.39 46.64
CA ILE A 350 14.17 15.51 46.16
C ILE A 350 14.05 15.47 44.63
N LEU A 351 15.18 15.35 43.92
CA LEU A 351 15.18 15.25 42.45
C LEU A 351 14.34 14.05 41.97
N ASN A 352 14.54 12.88 42.59
CA ASN A 352 13.78 11.67 42.27
C ASN A 352 12.28 11.82 42.54
N ARG A 353 11.88 12.53 43.63
CA ARG A 353 10.47 12.71 44.00
C ARG A 353 9.69 13.45 42.93
N TYR A 354 10.32 14.41 42.25
CA TYR A 354 9.69 15.25 41.24
C TYR A 354 10.15 14.91 39.82
N SER A 355 10.70 13.70 39.64
CA SER A 355 11.18 13.18 38.36
C SER A 355 12.14 14.13 37.62
N ILE A 356 12.99 14.86 38.36
CA ILE A 356 14.02 15.72 37.77
C ILE A 356 15.20 14.86 37.32
N PRO A 357 15.47 14.79 36.00
CA PRO A 357 16.42 13.84 35.46
C PRO A 357 17.87 14.16 35.83
N THR A 358 18.67 13.10 36.00
CA THR A 358 20.11 13.22 36.27
C THR A 358 20.89 13.74 35.07
N HIS A 359 22.06 14.33 35.31
CA HIS A 359 22.98 14.76 34.24
C HIS A 359 23.36 13.66 33.24
N ARG A 360 23.52 12.41 33.69
CA ARG A 360 23.78 11.27 32.80
C ARG A 360 22.69 11.05 31.74
N MET A 361 21.48 11.53 31.97
CA MET A 361 20.40 11.47 30.99
C MET A 361 20.48 12.59 29.95
N ARG A 362 21.28 13.62 30.21
CA ARG A 362 21.63 14.70 29.27
C ARG A 362 22.70 14.25 28.27
N ASP A 363 23.40 13.16 28.57
CA ASP A 363 24.45 12.63 27.71
C ASP A 363 23.85 12.25 26.36
N TRP A 364 24.25 13.01 25.35
CA TRP A 364 23.84 12.77 23.98
C TRP A 364 24.43 11.46 23.49
N ILE A 365 23.55 10.56 23.09
CA ILE A 365 23.96 9.32 22.45
C ILE A 365 24.51 9.65 21.07
N ARG A 366 25.48 8.86 20.61
CA ARG A 366 25.80 8.85 19.18
C ARG A 366 24.56 8.37 18.44
N THR A 367 24.24 8.96 17.30
CA THR A 367 23.25 8.36 16.39
C THR A 367 23.83 8.30 14.99
N PRO A 368 23.79 7.13 14.32
CA PRO A 368 24.13 7.08 12.92
C PRO A 368 23.17 7.98 12.12
N GLN A 369 23.68 8.62 11.07
CA GLN A 369 22.89 9.51 10.21
C GLN A 369 21.98 8.73 9.25
N ARG A 370 22.36 7.50 8.92
CA ARG A 370 21.64 6.61 8.01
C ARG A 370 21.58 5.19 8.58
N THR A 371 20.66 4.40 8.06
CA THR A 371 20.60 2.97 8.29
C THR A 371 21.84 2.28 7.73
N SER A 372 22.11 1.07 8.23
CA SER A 372 23.23 0.23 7.85
C SER A 372 22.94 -1.20 8.26
N ARG A 373 23.74 -2.17 7.79
CA ARG A 373 23.65 -3.56 8.23
C ARG A 373 23.74 -3.69 9.75
N ASP A 374 24.68 -2.98 10.37
CA ASP A 374 24.87 -2.98 11.83
C ASP A 374 23.65 -2.44 12.58
N PHE A 375 23.08 -1.33 12.10
CA PHE A 375 21.88 -0.75 12.69
C PHE A 375 20.71 -1.74 12.62
N TRP A 376 20.49 -2.36 11.47
CA TRP A 376 19.39 -3.29 11.29
C TRP A 376 19.60 -4.62 12.00
N ARG A 377 20.84 -5.12 12.09
CA ARG A 377 21.19 -6.27 12.93
C ARG A 377 20.85 -6.01 14.38
N TRP A 378 21.20 -4.83 14.90
CA TRP A 378 20.85 -4.41 16.24
C TRP A 378 19.33 -4.29 16.45
N MET A 379 18.62 -3.68 15.50
CA MET A 379 17.15 -3.62 15.53
C MET A 379 16.51 -5.02 15.53
N GLY A 380 17.08 -5.99 14.80
CA GLY A 380 16.64 -7.38 14.83
C GLY A 380 16.68 -7.97 16.24
N TYR A 381 17.77 -7.75 16.98
CA TYR A 381 17.89 -8.17 18.38
C TYR A 381 16.87 -7.49 19.29
N VAL A 382 16.66 -6.18 19.12
CA VAL A 382 15.69 -5.40 19.93
C VAL A 382 14.26 -5.88 19.67
N ILE A 383 13.87 -6.07 18.40
CA ILE A 383 12.54 -6.56 18.06
C ILE A 383 12.36 -8.01 18.53
N ALA A 384 13.38 -8.87 18.45
CA ALA A 384 13.27 -10.23 18.96
C ALA A 384 13.11 -10.29 20.48
N LYS A 385 14.04 -9.71 21.25
CA LYS A 385 14.18 -9.95 22.70
C LYS A 385 14.15 -8.70 23.57
N GLY A 386 14.09 -7.52 22.98
CA GLY A 386 14.01 -6.26 23.74
C GLY A 386 12.64 -6.01 24.35
N TRP A 387 12.60 -5.40 25.53
CA TRP A 387 11.43 -4.77 26.12
C TRP A 387 11.79 -3.40 26.69
N ILE A 388 10.91 -2.43 26.53
CA ILE A 388 11.18 -1.04 26.96
C ILE A 388 10.10 -0.62 27.93
N GLN A 389 10.52 -0.12 29.08
CA GLN A 389 9.62 0.39 30.10
C GLN A 389 10.04 1.78 30.56
N PRO A 390 9.08 2.67 30.83
CA PRO A 390 9.35 3.92 31.52
C PRO A 390 9.82 3.60 32.94
N MET A 391 10.94 4.19 33.32
CA MET A 391 11.41 4.28 34.69
C MET A 391 11.02 5.65 35.24
N ASN A 392 11.31 5.94 36.52
CA ASN A 392 10.94 7.21 37.14
C ASN A 392 11.39 8.46 36.35
N MET A 393 12.55 8.38 35.68
CA MET A 393 13.09 9.51 34.92
C MET A 393 13.55 9.12 33.51
N THR A 394 13.91 7.86 33.26
CA THR A 394 14.47 7.40 31.97
C THR A 394 13.58 6.34 31.33
N TYR A 395 13.96 5.88 30.15
CA TYR A 395 13.45 4.65 29.57
C TYR A 395 14.54 3.61 29.63
N ARG A 396 14.17 2.41 30.11
CA ARG A 396 15.08 1.27 30.16
C ARG A 396 14.74 0.31 29.05
N LEU A 397 15.67 0.13 28.11
CA LEU A 397 15.69 -1.02 27.21
C LEU A 397 16.34 -2.17 27.96
N TRP A 398 15.55 -3.18 28.24
CA TRP A 398 16.03 -4.47 28.71
C TRP A 398 16.17 -5.43 27.53
N TRP A 399 17.13 -6.33 27.63
CA TRP A 399 17.39 -7.33 26.60
C TRP A 399 18.00 -8.58 27.25
N GLU A 400 17.51 -9.76 26.87
CA GLU A 400 17.96 -11.03 27.46
C GLU A 400 18.27 -12.05 26.37
N HIS A 401 19.39 -12.76 26.56
CA HIS A 401 19.77 -13.89 25.72
C HIS A 401 20.72 -14.83 26.46
N SER A 402 20.58 -16.15 26.30
CA SER A 402 21.45 -17.13 26.97
C SER A 402 22.81 -17.28 26.30
N ASP A 403 22.90 -17.13 24.98
CA ASP A 403 24.16 -17.28 24.23
C ASP A 403 25.13 -16.09 24.44
N PRO A 404 26.35 -16.32 24.98
CA PRO A 404 27.34 -15.27 25.23
C PRO A 404 27.87 -14.56 23.98
N ALA A 405 27.94 -15.24 22.83
CA ALA A 405 28.39 -14.63 21.57
C ALA A 405 27.36 -13.61 21.06
N VAL A 406 26.07 -13.95 21.14
CA VAL A 406 24.97 -13.02 20.81
C VAL A 406 24.96 -11.84 21.77
N GLN A 407 25.14 -12.06 23.09
CA GLN A 407 25.28 -10.97 24.07
C GLN A 407 26.47 -10.04 23.73
N LYS A 408 27.65 -10.60 23.44
CA LYS A 408 28.85 -9.84 23.10
C LYS A 408 28.63 -8.99 21.84
N HIS A 409 27.92 -9.55 20.85
CA HIS A 409 27.61 -8.83 19.61
C HIS A 409 26.60 -7.69 19.84
N PHE A 410 25.55 -7.94 20.63
CA PHE A 410 24.60 -6.90 21.03
C PHE A 410 25.28 -5.73 21.76
N ILE A 411 26.18 -6.02 22.71
CA ILE A 411 26.98 -5.02 23.43
C ILE A 411 27.84 -4.21 22.45
N LYS A 412 28.57 -4.89 21.56
CA LYS A 412 29.44 -4.26 20.56
C LYS A 412 28.64 -3.30 19.65
N LEU A 413 27.49 -3.73 19.14
CA LEU A 413 26.66 -2.90 18.26
C LEU A 413 26.05 -1.71 19.02
N THR A 414 25.55 -1.93 20.25
CA THR A 414 24.99 -0.86 21.07
C THR A 414 26.03 0.24 21.33
N HIS A 415 27.26 -0.14 21.67
CA HIS A 415 28.36 0.80 21.85
C HIS A 415 28.77 1.48 20.53
N LYS A 416 28.92 0.71 19.44
CA LYS A 416 29.32 1.25 18.14
C LYS A 416 28.33 2.29 17.60
N LEU A 417 27.04 1.99 17.68
CA LEU A 417 25.96 2.81 17.12
C LEU A 417 25.65 4.00 18.03
N PHE A 418 25.57 3.77 19.34
CA PHE A 418 25.01 4.74 20.29
C PHE A 418 26.00 5.29 21.33
N GLY A 419 27.21 4.73 21.42
CA GLY A 419 28.14 5.06 22.50
C GLY A 419 27.70 4.54 23.87
N LEU A 420 26.64 3.73 23.91
CA LEU A 420 26.05 3.21 25.15
C LEU A 420 26.65 1.85 25.51
N ILE A 421 26.93 1.65 26.79
CA ILE A 421 27.43 0.38 27.33
C ILE A 421 26.29 -0.29 28.12
N PRO A 422 25.74 -1.42 27.64
CA PRO A 422 24.76 -2.20 28.39
C PRO A 422 25.30 -2.66 29.74
N THR A 423 24.47 -2.54 30.77
CA THR A 423 24.78 -3.00 32.13
C THR A 423 24.20 -4.39 32.36
N LYS A 424 24.99 -5.29 32.97
CA LYS A 424 24.51 -6.62 33.38
C LYS A 424 23.63 -6.54 34.61
N HIS A 425 22.52 -7.25 34.61
CA HIS A 425 21.67 -7.35 35.78
C HIS A 425 22.31 -8.24 36.85
N TRP A 426 22.38 -7.74 38.08
CA TRP A 426 23.13 -8.37 39.17
C TRP A 426 22.55 -9.73 39.63
N ARG A 427 21.23 -9.96 39.50
CA ARG A 427 20.59 -11.27 39.80
C ARG A 427 20.39 -12.17 38.58
N GLN A 428 20.46 -11.61 37.37
CA GLN A 428 20.10 -12.32 36.14
C GLN A 428 21.25 -12.16 35.14
N PRO A 429 22.22 -13.09 35.12
CA PRO A 429 23.47 -12.93 34.39
C PRO A 429 23.29 -12.85 32.86
N ASN A 430 22.16 -13.31 32.35
CA ASN A 430 21.78 -13.27 30.93
C ASN A 430 21.01 -12.02 30.52
N THR A 431 20.70 -11.15 31.48
CA THR A 431 19.88 -9.95 31.26
C THR A 431 20.77 -8.71 31.25
N LEU A 432 20.66 -7.94 30.17
CA LEU A 432 21.31 -6.66 29.96
C LEU A 432 20.26 -5.54 29.98
N TYR A 433 20.68 -4.34 30.35
CA TYR A 433 19.85 -3.16 30.18
C TYR A 433 20.64 -1.90 29.82
N VAL A 434 19.96 -0.98 29.16
CA VAL A 434 20.45 0.35 28.78
C VAL A 434 19.39 1.38 29.13
N ASP A 435 19.80 2.44 29.84
CA ASP A 435 18.95 3.58 30.17
C ASP A 435 19.23 4.73 29.20
N SER A 436 18.25 5.15 28.41
CA SER A 436 18.39 6.32 27.52
C SER A 436 17.04 6.85 27.04
N VAL A 437 16.82 8.14 27.26
CA VAL A 437 15.63 8.87 26.77
C VAL A 437 15.71 9.06 25.25
N GLN A 438 16.90 9.41 24.75
CA GLN A 438 17.20 9.66 23.34
C GLN A 438 17.04 8.39 22.48
N LEU A 439 17.48 7.23 23.01
CA LEU A 439 17.29 5.97 22.33
C LEU A 439 15.80 5.62 22.22
N CYS A 440 15.04 5.85 23.28
CA CYS A 440 13.58 5.69 23.26
C CYS A 440 12.92 6.63 22.24
N GLU A 441 13.32 7.90 22.21
CA GLU A 441 12.83 8.87 21.23
C GLU A 441 13.09 8.42 19.79
N LEU A 442 14.30 7.91 19.50
CA LEU A 442 14.64 7.35 18.19
C LEU A 442 13.69 6.22 17.82
N LEU A 443 13.46 5.27 18.73
CA LEU A 443 12.59 4.11 18.50
C LEU A 443 11.12 4.52 18.30
N GLN A 444 10.64 5.52 19.05
CA GLN A 444 9.31 6.12 18.84
C GLN A 444 9.20 6.78 17.47
N LYS A 445 10.22 7.56 17.07
CA LYS A 445 10.29 8.20 15.74
C LYS A 445 10.39 7.18 14.59
N LEU A 446 10.89 5.98 14.86
CA LEU A 446 10.88 4.84 13.93
C LEU A 446 9.53 4.09 13.91
N GLY A 447 8.54 4.53 14.70
CA GLY A 447 7.18 4.00 14.72
C GLY A 447 6.93 2.89 15.73
N LEU A 448 7.86 2.65 16.67
CA LEU A 448 7.62 1.70 17.77
C LEU A 448 6.75 2.32 18.87
N ARG A 449 5.84 1.51 19.41
CA ARG A 449 5.03 1.89 20.57
C ARG A 449 5.82 1.63 21.85
N ILE A 450 5.82 2.60 22.75
CA ILE A 450 6.49 2.52 24.06
C ILE A 450 5.40 2.68 25.14
N PRO A 451 5.35 1.84 26.20
CA PRO A 451 6.24 0.71 26.52
C PRO A 451 6.29 -0.34 25.40
N LEU A 452 7.48 -0.87 25.12
CA LEU A 452 7.65 -1.92 24.09
C LEU A 452 7.48 -3.28 24.77
N SER A 453 6.45 -4.02 24.36
CA SER A 453 6.04 -5.32 24.88
C SER A 453 5.88 -6.33 23.75
N LEU A 454 5.72 -7.62 24.06
CA LEU A 454 5.70 -8.70 23.07
C LEU A 454 4.56 -8.57 22.03
N ASP A 455 3.42 -8.06 22.46
CA ASP A 455 2.19 -7.92 21.67
C ASP A 455 2.18 -6.68 20.74
N ASN A 456 3.04 -5.70 21.01
CA ASN A 456 3.05 -4.42 20.27
C ASN A 456 4.31 -4.18 19.42
N LYS A 457 5.22 -5.16 19.37
CA LYS A 457 6.40 -5.09 18.50
C LYS A 457 5.96 -5.05 17.04
N ARG A 458 6.68 -4.32 16.23
CA ARG A 458 6.49 -4.32 14.78
C ARG A 458 7.81 -4.05 14.08
N VAL A 459 7.91 -4.50 12.85
CA VAL A 459 9.03 -4.11 11.98
C VAL A 459 8.86 -2.63 11.60
N PRO A 460 9.87 -1.76 11.82
CA PRO A 460 9.78 -0.38 11.39
C PRO A 460 9.63 -0.27 9.87
N GLU A 461 8.68 0.54 9.40
CA GLU A 461 8.37 0.70 7.97
C GLU A 461 9.59 1.17 7.15
N LEU A 462 10.54 1.85 7.81
CA LEU A 462 11.80 2.29 7.20
C LEU A 462 12.61 1.13 6.62
N LEU A 463 12.52 -0.08 7.21
CA LEU A 463 13.25 -1.26 6.76
C LEU A 463 12.88 -1.67 5.33
N PHE A 464 11.60 -1.56 4.96
CA PHE A 464 11.13 -2.01 3.65
C PHE A 464 11.64 -1.16 2.49
N LYS A 465 12.27 -0.02 2.78
CA LYS A 465 12.95 0.86 1.80
C LYS A 465 14.45 0.62 1.71
N CYS A 466 15.01 -0.23 2.57
CA CYS A 466 16.44 -0.50 2.68
C CYS A 466 16.88 -1.58 1.67
N PRO A 467 18.18 -1.66 1.31
CA PRO A 467 18.68 -2.69 0.40
C PRO A 467 18.56 -4.10 1.00
N ASP A 468 18.55 -5.13 0.15
CA ASP A 468 18.44 -6.54 0.53
C ASP A 468 19.45 -6.92 1.65
N GLU A 469 20.67 -6.37 1.64
CA GLU A 469 21.69 -6.63 2.65
C GLU A 469 21.33 -6.11 4.06
N GLU A 470 20.63 -4.98 4.13
CA GLU A 470 20.15 -4.39 5.38
C GLU A 470 18.93 -5.15 5.91
N ILE A 471 18.02 -5.55 5.01
CA ILE A 471 16.89 -6.41 5.33
C ILE A 471 17.38 -7.77 5.84
N ALA A 472 18.38 -8.36 5.17
CA ALA A 472 19.01 -9.60 5.62
C ALA A 472 19.60 -9.44 7.01
N ALA A 473 20.34 -8.35 7.27
CA ALA A 473 20.93 -8.10 8.58
C ALA A 473 19.88 -8.02 9.71
N PHE A 474 18.72 -7.39 9.46
CA PHE A 474 17.60 -7.41 10.40
C PHE A 474 17.10 -8.82 10.67
N ILE A 475 16.84 -9.60 9.61
CA ILE A 475 16.32 -10.97 9.71
C ILE A 475 17.30 -11.86 10.47
N GLU A 476 18.59 -11.75 10.16
CA GLU A 476 19.62 -12.53 10.84
C GLU A 476 19.65 -12.21 12.35
N GLY A 477 19.55 -10.94 12.74
CA GLY A 477 19.51 -10.55 14.16
C GLY A 477 18.24 -11.04 14.85
N TYR A 478 17.11 -10.98 14.14
CA TYR A 478 15.85 -11.47 14.66
C TYR A 478 15.87 -13.00 14.85
N PHE A 479 16.45 -13.74 13.89
CA PHE A 479 16.54 -15.20 13.91
C PHE A 479 17.51 -15.73 14.95
N ASP A 480 18.68 -15.11 15.10
CA ASP A 480 19.65 -15.46 16.16
C ASP A 480 19.02 -15.49 17.55
N CYS A 481 18.01 -14.64 17.76
CA CYS A 481 17.35 -14.51 19.04
C CYS A 481 16.04 -15.31 19.17
N ASN A 482 15.29 -15.47 18.08
CA ASN A 482 13.89 -15.92 18.16
C ASN A 482 13.55 -17.10 17.25
N ALA A 483 14.50 -17.59 16.46
CA ALA A 483 14.27 -18.74 15.61
C ALA A 483 14.62 -20.06 16.29
N GLY A 484 13.84 -21.08 16.00
CA GLY A 484 14.20 -22.47 16.23
C GLY A 484 14.23 -23.24 14.93
N ILE A 485 14.95 -24.36 14.92
CA ILE A 485 15.03 -25.26 13.76
C ILE A 485 14.42 -26.60 14.17
N GLY A 486 13.28 -26.95 13.57
CA GLY A 486 12.69 -28.27 13.69
C GLY A 486 13.35 -29.23 12.70
N ALA A 487 13.68 -30.44 13.16
CA ALA A 487 14.36 -31.44 12.33
C ALA A 487 13.56 -31.86 11.06
N LYS A 488 12.23 -31.70 11.08
CA LYS A 488 11.33 -32.07 9.97
C LYS A 488 10.71 -30.87 9.25
N ASP A 489 10.50 -29.78 9.98
CA ASP A 489 9.62 -28.69 9.55
C ASP A 489 10.38 -27.37 9.26
N GLY A 490 11.70 -27.37 9.49
CA GLY A 490 12.59 -26.26 9.18
C GLY A 490 12.55 -25.13 10.20
N LEU A 491 12.77 -23.91 9.73
CA LEU A 491 12.87 -22.72 10.57
C LEU A 491 11.50 -22.26 11.05
N HIS A 492 11.35 -22.04 12.35
CA HIS A 492 10.15 -21.46 12.96
C HIS A 492 10.49 -20.23 13.79
N VAL A 493 9.60 -19.24 13.77
CA VAL A 493 9.66 -18.05 14.62
C VAL A 493 8.27 -17.77 15.17
N VAL A 494 8.20 -17.41 16.45
CA VAL A 494 6.94 -17.16 17.15
C VAL A 494 6.88 -15.68 17.58
N THR A 495 5.72 -15.06 17.40
CA THR A 495 5.46 -13.67 17.79
C THR A 495 4.03 -13.54 18.33
N GLU A 496 3.86 -12.73 19.37
CA GLU A 496 2.54 -12.34 19.89
C GLU A 496 1.95 -11.15 19.13
N SER A 497 2.79 -10.40 18.41
CA SER A 497 2.35 -9.31 17.54
C SER A 497 1.99 -9.81 16.14
N LYS A 498 0.83 -9.36 15.64
CA LYS A 498 0.37 -9.58 14.27
C LYS A 498 1.10 -8.71 13.23
N GLN A 499 1.75 -7.61 13.64
CA GLN A 499 2.26 -6.55 12.73
C GLN A 499 3.68 -6.76 12.23
#